data_AF-A0A5C4S7N9-F1
#
_entry.id   AF-A0A5C4S7N9-F1
#
_cell.length_a   1.000
_cell.length_b   1.000
_cell.length_c   1.000
_cell.angle_alpha   90.00
_cell.angle_beta   90.00
_cell.angle_gamma   90.00
#
_symmetry.space_group_name_H-M   'P 1'
#
loop_
_entity.id
_entity.type
_entity.pdbx_description
1 polymer ?
#
loop_
_entity_poly.entity_id
_entity_poly.type
_entity_poly.pdbx_seq_one_letter_code
_entity_poly.pdbx_strand_id
1 'polypeptide(L)'
;MISRLHPDIEAAYQVLDTGEPLSLELATALANLPDSEVLDLVSLASKVKVRHAANHGAIHACSIMNAKSGVCGENCRFCAQSKHNSAEVEVYELVDETRVLEQARSAWEQGIGHFGIVTSGYGYLKITPEFERILGMIDLLHRELPGLYVCASLGVLGDAPAAELARHGVAHYNINIQVDPRRYGELIATTHGVDERIETIRRLRASGIGVCCGGIIGVGETMQERVAMIFALRDLDVSVIPINVLVPIDGTPLEKATPLPVTEIAKTFAICRLAHPEKIIKFAAGRETVMKDFQGLLMLAGADGFLTGGYLTTRGRDIAADRQLARQLSMFS
;
A
#
# COMPACT_ATOMS: atom_id res chain seq x y z
N MET A 1 27.82 -14.96 -27.59
CA MET A 1 26.36 -15.04 -27.76
C MET A 1 25.82 -13.65 -27.48
N ILE A 2 25.13 -13.03 -28.45
CA ILE A 2 24.38 -11.80 -28.19
C ILE A 2 23.29 -12.25 -27.21
N SER A 3 23.39 -11.85 -25.94
CA SER A 3 22.31 -12.01 -24.97
C SER A 3 21.13 -11.23 -25.54
N ARG A 4 20.17 -11.95 -26.11
CA ARG A 4 18.85 -11.41 -26.46
C ARG A 4 18.03 -11.43 -25.18
N LEU A 5 17.13 -10.46 -25.05
CA LEU A 5 16.18 -10.40 -23.96
C LEU A 5 15.36 -11.71 -23.91
N HIS A 6 14.91 -12.11 -22.73
CA HIS A 6 13.99 -13.24 -22.63
C HIS A 6 12.73 -12.99 -23.50
N PRO A 7 12.22 -13.98 -24.27
CA PRO A 7 11.08 -13.78 -25.17
C PRO A 7 9.84 -13.20 -24.49
N ASP A 8 9.54 -13.61 -23.25
CA ASP A 8 8.43 -13.04 -22.48
C ASP A 8 8.64 -11.57 -22.12
N ILE A 9 9.89 -11.15 -21.86
CA ILE A 9 10.22 -9.74 -21.64
C ILE A 9 10.06 -8.97 -22.96
N GLU A 10 10.53 -9.52 -24.08
CA GLU A 10 10.32 -8.92 -25.41
C GLU A 10 8.83 -8.75 -25.71
N ALA A 11 8.00 -9.75 -25.42
CA ALA A 11 6.55 -9.65 -25.57
C ALA A 11 5.94 -8.57 -24.65
N ALA A 12 6.47 -8.40 -23.45
CA ALA A 12 5.99 -7.40 -22.49
C ALA A 12 6.32 -5.95 -22.89
N TYR A 13 7.22 -5.71 -23.86
CA TYR A 13 7.47 -4.36 -24.41
C TYR A 13 6.22 -3.75 -25.04
N GLN A 14 5.22 -4.54 -25.43
CA GLN A 14 3.93 -4.02 -25.89
C GLN A 14 3.29 -3.05 -24.88
N VAL A 15 3.49 -3.26 -23.57
CA VAL A 15 2.98 -2.37 -22.51
C VAL A 15 3.67 -1.01 -22.59
N LEU A 16 4.97 -0.98 -22.86
CA LEU A 16 5.71 0.26 -23.06
C LEU A 16 5.23 0.98 -24.32
N ASP A 17 5.03 0.25 -25.41
CA ASP A 17 4.69 0.84 -26.71
C ASP A 17 3.26 1.37 -26.75
N THR A 18 2.31 0.66 -26.12
CA THR A 18 0.87 0.94 -26.24
C THR A 18 0.25 1.57 -24.99
N GLY A 19 0.82 1.33 -23.80
CA GLY A 19 0.18 1.66 -22.52
C GLY A 19 -0.88 0.64 -22.09
N GLU A 20 -1.21 -0.35 -22.92
CA GLU A 20 -2.19 -1.37 -22.60
C GLU A 20 -1.67 -2.30 -21.48
N PRO A 21 -2.47 -2.59 -20.43
CA PRO A 21 -2.08 -3.45 -19.33
C PRO A 21 -1.68 -4.87 -19.75
N LEU A 22 -0.72 -5.44 -19.02
CA LEU A 22 -0.27 -6.82 -19.22
C LEU A 22 -1.41 -7.85 -19.10
N SER A 23 -1.40 -8.87 -19.98
CA SER A 23 -2.32 -10.01 -19.89
C SER A 23 -1.95 -10.95 -18.73
N LEU A 24 -2.93 -11.70 -18.22
CA LEU A 24 -2.71 -12.65 -17.11
C LEU A 24 -1.74 -13.78 -17.50
N GLU A 25 -1.86 -14.26 -18.73
CA GLU A 25 -1.00 -15.28 -19.29
C GLU A 25 0.47 -14.81 -19.29
N LEU A 26 0.73 -13.61 -19.82
CA LEU A 26 2.09 -13.07 -19.87
C LEU A 26 2.61 -12.71 -18.48
N ALA A 27 1.77 -12.18 -17.59
CA ALA A 27 2.15 -11.95 -16.19
C ALA A 27 2.59 -13.23 -15.47
N THR A 28 1.91 -14.34 -15.76
CA THR A 28 2.24 -15.66 -15.21
C THR A 28 3.53 -16.21 -15.80
N ALA A 29 3.78 -15.99 -17.10
CA ALA A 29 5.06 -16.33 -17.72
C ALA A 29 6.22 -15.53 -17.10
N LEU A 30 6.06 -14.20 -16.96
CA LEU A 30 7.05 -13.32 -16.31
C LEU A 30 7.33 -13.71 -14.85
N ALA A 31 6.31 -14.17 -14.12
CA ALA A 31 6.46 -14.67 -12.76
C ALA A 31 7.41 -15.87 -12.66
N ASN A 32 7.47 -16.70 -13.71
CA ASN A 32 8.31 -17.90 -13.77
C ASN A 32 9.73 -17.63 -14.29
N LEU A 33 10.08 -16.38 -14.63
CA LEU A 33 11.41 -16.04 -15.10
C LEU A 33 12.50 -16.42 -14.09
N PRO A 34 13.68 -16.89 -14.54
CA PRO A 34 14.80 -17.07 -13.65
C PRO A 34 15.29 -15.71 -13.13
N ASP A 35 15.91 -15.71 -11.95
CA ASP A 35 16.34 -14.49 -11.27
C ASP A 35 17.36 -13.66 -12.08
N SER A 36 18.10 -14.30 -13.00
CA SER A 36 19.03 -13.62 -13.91
C SER A 36 18.36 -12.60 -14.83
N GLU A 37 17.06 -12.77 -15.13
CA GLU A 37 16.31 -11.91 -16.04
C GLU A 37 15.60 -10.75 -15.33
N VAL A 38 15.61 -10.71 -13.98
CA VAL A 38 14.85 -9.74 -13.20
C VAL A 38 15.29 -8.30 -13.49
N LEU A 39 16.57 -8.06 -13.78
CA LEU A 39 17.06 -6.71 -14.07
C LEU A 39 16.53 -6.17 -15.41
N ASP A 40 16.36 -7.03 -16.42
CA ASP A 40 15.76 -6.63 -17.69
C ASP A 40 14.27 -6.33 -17.53
N LEU A 41 13.58 -7.12 -16.70
CA LEU A 41 12.19 -6.85 -16.34
C LEU A 41 12.03 -5.54 -15.54
N VAL A 42 12.92 -5.28 -14.59
CA VAL A 42 12.98 -4.01 -13.83
C VAL A 42 13.21 -2.84 -14.77
N SER A 43 14.14 -2.97 -15.72
CA SER A 43 14.41 -1.95 -16.73
C SER A 43 13.15 -1.62 -17.55
N LEU A 44 12.42 -2.63 -18.02
CA LEU A 44 11.15 -2.45 -18.72
C LEU A 44 10.09 -1.76 -17.85
N ALA A 45 9.89 -2.24 -16.61
CA ALA A 45 8.93 -1.63 -15.69
C ALA A 45 9.26 -0.16 -15.38
N SER A 46 10.55 0.19 -15.25
CA SER A 46 10.99 1.58 -15.08
C SER A 46 10.59 2.44 -16.26
N LYS A 47 10.82 1.97 -17.49
CA LYS A 47 10.43 2.69 -18.72
C LYS A 47 8.92 2.88 -18.81
N VAL A 48 8.14 1.85 -18.48
CA VAL A 48 6.67 1.92 -18.44
C VAL A 48 6.20 2.94 -17.43
N LYS A 49 6.77 2.93 -16.21
CA LYS A 49 6.49 3.93 -15.19
C LYS A 49 6.76 5.35 -15.71
N VAL A 50 7.94 5.61 -16.26
CA VAL A 50 8.31 6.95 -16.77
C VAL A 50 7.37 7.41 -17.89
N ARG A 51 6.94 6.50 -18.77
CA ARG A 51 6.10 6.85 -19.93
C ARG A 51 4.62 7.01 -19.60
N HIS A 52 4.08 6.17 -18.71
CA HIS A 52 2.63 5.97 -18.57
C HIS A 52 2.08 6.26 -17.17
N ALA A 53 2.91 6.31 -16.12
CA ALA A 53 2.39 6.54 -14.77
C ALA A 53 1.73 7.93 -14.64
N ALA A 54 0.56 7.98 -14.00
CA ALA A 54 -0.25 9.20 -13.90
C ALA A 54 0.40 10.33 -13.07
N ASN A 55 1.44 10.03 -12.28
CA ASN A 55 2.17 11.03 -11.51
C ASN A 55 3.28 11.74 -12.29
N HIS A 56 3.49 11.40 -13.56
CA HIS A 56 4.42 12.09 -14.46
C HIS A 56 5.84 12.28 -13.86
N GLY A 57 6.36 11.24 -13.21
CA GLY A 57 7.69 11.26 -12.58
C GLY A 57 7.75 11.87 -11.17
N ALA A 58 6.64 12.44 -10.68
CA ALA A 58 6.54 12.86 -9.28
C ALA A 58 6.42 11.66 -8.34
N ILE A 59 7.12 11.70 -7.21
CA ILE A 59 7.02 10.65 -6.20
C ILE A 59 5.84 10.92 -5.27
N HIS A 60 4.92 9.96 -5.17
CA HIS A 60 3.80 10.02 -4.25
C HIS A 60 4.21 9.57 -2.83
N ALA A 61 4.59 10.54 -1.99
CA ALA A 61 4.90 10.28 -0.58
C ALA A 61 3.68 10.58 0.31
N CYS A 62 3.39 9.66 1.23
CA CYS A 62 2.37 9.85 2.26
C CYS A 62 2.92 9.54 3.66
N SER A 63 2.38 10.21 4.67
CA SER A 63 2.60 9.87 6.08
C SER A 63 1.28 9.43 6.71
N ILE A 64 1.37 8.67 7.80
CA ILE A 64 0.20 8.21 8.54
C ILE A 64 0.43 8.40 10.03
N MET A 65 -0.66 8.47 10.79
CA MET A 65 -0.64 8.32 12.22
C MET A 65 -1.46 7.13 12.66
N ASN A 66 -0.99 6.45 13.71
CA ASN A 66 -1.77 5.48 14.43
C ASN A 66 -2.65 6.22 15.45
N ALA A 67 -3.89 6.53 15.07
CA ALA A 67 -4.82 7.31 15.89
C ALA A 67 -5.50 6.45 16.97
N LYS A 68 -5.50 5.13 16.84
CA LYS A 68 -6.04 4.18 17.82
C LYS A 68 -5.29 2.86 17.72
N SER A 69 -4.68 2.39 18.80
CA SER A 69 -3.70 1.30 18.76
C SER A 69 -4.00 0.14 19.70
N GLY A 70 -3.77 -1.08 19.23
CA GLY A 70 -3.71 -2.29 20.06
C GLY A 70 -5.05 -2.84 20.59
N VAL A 71 -6.18 -2.22 20.22
CA VAL A 71 -7.52 -2.61 20.68
C VAL A 71 -8.34 -3.32 19.59
N CYS A 72 -7.66 -4.00 18.66
CA CYS A 72 -8.30 -4.65 17.51
C CYS A 72 -8.89 -6.02 17.88
N GLY A 73 -10.17 -6.22 17.55
CA GLY A 73 -10.89 -7.48 17.75
C GLY A 73 -10.52 -8.61 16.77
N GLU A 74 -9.78 -8.29 15.71
CA GLU A 74 -9.57 -9.14 14.55
C GLU A 74 -8.29 -9.97 14.64
N ASN A 75 -8.27 -11.16 14.03
CA ASN A 75 -7.17 -12.12 14.16
C ASN A 75 -6.20 -12.15 12.96
N CYS A 76 -5.90 -10.99 12.38
CA CYS A 76 -4.92 -10.89 11.30
C CYS A 76 -3.56 -11.47 11.71
N ARG A 77 -3.09 -12.50 11.00
CA ARG A 77 -1.88 -13.29 11.33
C ARG A 77 -0.57 -12.49 11.30
N PHE A 78 -0.52 -11.42 10.52
CA PHE A 78 0.65 -10.53 10.42
C PHE A 78 0.62 -9.35 11.41
N CYS A 79 -0.51 -9.08 12.05
CA CYS A 79 -0.76 -7.77 12.67
C CYS A 79 -0.39 -7.73 14.15
N ALA A 80 0.53 -6.85 14.53
CA ALA A 80 0.92 -6.66 15.93
C ALA A 80 -0.18 -6.03 16.81
N GLN A 81 -1.20 -5.42 16.22
CA GLN A 81 -2.29 -4.75 16.96
C GLN A 81 -3.50 -5.65 17.25
N SER A 82 -3.47 -6.91 16.79
CA SER A 82 -4.50 -7.91 17.05
C SER A 82 -4.46 -8.35 18.51
N LYS A 83 -5.60 -8.31 19.20
CA LYS A 83 -5.71 -8.85 20.57
C LYS A 83 -5.54 -10.38 20.65
N HIS A 84 -5.55 -11.07 19.50
CA HIS A 84 -5.31 -12.51 19.42
C HIS A 84 -3.81 -12.86 19.34
N ASN A 85 -2.96 -11.84 19.19
CA ASN A 85 -1.50 -11.98 19.13
C ASN A 85 -0.88 -11.45 20.43
N SER A 86 0.38 -11.80 20.70
CA SER A 86 1.10 -11.40 21.92
C SER A 86 2.19 -10.36 21.66
N ALA A 87 2.12 -9.66 20.53
CA ALA A 87 3.10 -8.63 20.17
C ALA A 87 3.01 -7.45 21.14
N GLU A 88 4.17 -6.97 21.59
CA GLU A 88 4.24 -5.80 22.46
C GLU A 88 4.09 -4.52 21.65
N VAL A 89 2.94 -3.86 21.80
CA VAL A 89 2.64 -2.57 21.16
C VAL A 89 2.06 -1.60 22.19
N GLU A 90 2.22 -0.30 21.95
CA GLU A 90 1.54 0.71 22.75
C GLU A 90 0.02 0.61 22.51
N VAL A 91 -0.76 0.49 23.59
CA VAL A 91 -2.22 0.34 23.54
C VAL A 91 -2.87 1.62 24.02
N TYR A 92 -3.72 2.21 23.19
CA TYR A 92 -4.47 3.42 23.51
C TYR A 92 -5.73 3.55 22.66
N GLU A 93 -6.75 4.14 23.25
CA GLU A 93 -7.98 4.54 22.54
C GLU A 93 -7.75 5.71 21.60
N LEU A 94 -8.79 6.11 20.86
CA LEU A 94 -8.73 7.21 19.90
C LEU A 94 -8.13 8.48 20.53
N VAL A 95 -6.99 8.91 19.98
CA VAL A 95 -6.26 10.11 20.41
C VAL A 95 -7.11 11.38 20.29
N ASP A 96 -6.66 12.47 20.93
CA ASP A 96 -7.29 13.77 20.79
C ASP A 96 -6.94 14.46 19.46
N GLU A 97 -7.76 15.44 19.09
CA GLU A 97 -7.61 16.21 17.86
C GLU A 97 -6.32 17.05 17.81
N THR A 98 -5.81 17.50 18.97
CA THR A 98 -4.57 18.28 19.04
C THR A 98 -3.38 17.43 18.61
N ARG A 99 -3.29 16.19 19.12
CA ARG A 99 -2.24 15.24 18.72
C ARG A 99 -2.28 14.92 17.22
N VAL A 100 -3.46 14.82 16.63
CA VAL A 100 -3.63 14.63 15.17
C VAL A 100 -3.08 15.83 14.40
N LEU A 101 -3.46 17.04 14.81
CA LEU A 101 -3.01 18.26 14.15
C LEU A 101 -1.50 18.46 14.26
N GLU A 102 -0.90 18.21 15.43
CA GLU A 102 0.54 18.33 15.65
C GLU A 102 1.33 17.40 14.71
N GLN A 103 0.93 16.13 14.61
CA GLN A 103 1.60 15.17 13.74
C GLN A 103 1.39 15.50 12.25
N ALA A 104 0.17 15.87 11.86
CA ALA A 104 -0.13 16.27 10.49
C ALA A 104 0.65 17.52 10.08
N ARG A 105 0.72 18.53 10.96
CA ARG A 105 1.48 19.76 10.74
C ARG A 105 2.97 19.47 10.58
N SER A 106 3.54 18.63 11.44
CA SER A 106 4.95 18.22 11.35
C SER A 106 5.27 17.53 10.01
N ALA A 107 4.41 16.63 9.54
CA ALA A 107 4.59 15.99 8.24
C ALA A 107 4.42 16.99 7.08
N TRP A 108 3.42 17.87 7.15
CA TRP A 108 3.12 18.86 6.12
C TRP A 108 4.23 19.91 5.97
N GLU A 109 4.79 20.42 7.08
CA GLU A 109 5.93 21.35 7.08
C GLU A 109 7.21 20.71 6.50
N GLN A 110 7.30 19.37 6.58
CA GLN A 110 8.35 18.60 5.94
C GLN A 110 8.05 18.28 4.47
N GLY A 111 6.96 18.80 3.89
CA GLY A 111 6.63 18.71 2.47
C GLY A 111 5.81 17.47 2.07
N ILE A 112 5.17 16.80 3.02
CA ILE A 112 4.27 15.69 2.74
C ILE A 112 2.88 16.20 2.37
N GLY A 113 2.40 15.84 1.18
CA GLY A 113 1.09 16.27 0.66
C GLY A 113 -0.09 15.42 1.13
N HIS A 114 0.14 14.19 1.60
CA HIS A 114 -0.91 13.25 2.02
C HIS A 114 -0.69 12.76 3.45
N PHE A 115 -1.71 12.89 4.30
CA PHE A 115 -1.66 12.43 5.70
C PHE A 115 -2.84 11.53 6.04
N GLY A 116 -2.57 10.32 6.53
CA GLY A 116 -3.58 9.32 6.84
C GLY A 116 -3.87 9.18 8.34
N ILE A 117 -5.14 9.29 8.72
CA ILE A 117 -5.64 8.89 10.05
C ILE A 117 -5.95 7.39 10.01
N VAL A 118 -5.26 6.60 10.84
CA VAL A 118 -5.39 5.13 10.84
C VAL A 118 -5.85 4.65 12.21
N THR A 119 -6.87 3.78 12.24
CA THR A 119 -7.37 3.19 13.49
C THR A 119 -7.27 1.67 13.45
N SER A 120 -6.92 1.08 14.59
CA SER A 120 -7.09 -0.36 14.81
C SER A 120 -8.56 -0.73 14.99
N GLY A 121 -8.95 -1.94 14.58
CA GLY A 121 -10.33 -2.44 14.68
C GLY A 121 -10.86 -3.04 13.38
N TYR A 122 -12.10 -3.53 13.45
CA TYR A 122 -12.84 -4.09 12.30
C TYR A 122 -13.31 -2.99 11.34
N GLY A 123 -13.89 -1.92 11.87
CA GLY A 123 -14.32 -0.73 11.14
C GLY A 123 -15.64 -0.16 11.63
N TYR A 124 -16.26 0.70 10.82
CA TYR A 124 -17.44 1.48 11.17
C TYR A 124 -18.60 1.15 10.22
N LEU A 125 -19.51 0.29 10.66
CA LEU A 125 -20.72 -0.06 9.89
C LEU A 125 -21.84 0.98 10.02
N LYS A 126 -21.78 1.81 11.05
CA LYS A 126 -22.73 2.90 11.36
C LYS A 126 -21.94 4.09 11.90
N ILE A 127 -22.57 5.26 11.89
CA ILE A 127 -22.03 6.45 12.56
C ILE A 127 -22.09 6.20 14.06
N THR A 128 -20.94 6.29 14.72
CA THR A 128 -20.78 6.17 16.17
C THR A 128 -20.17 7.46 16.72
N PRO A 129 -20.25 7.72 18.04
CA PRO A 129 -19.58 8.89 18.62
C PRO A 129 -18.07 8.92 18.37
N GLU A 130 -17.42 7.75 18.29
CA GLU A 130 -16.01 7.66 17.92
C GLU A 130 -15.79 8.08 16.45
N PHE A 131 -16.66 7.65 15.54
CA PHE A 131 -16.59 8.03 14.13
C PHE A 131 -16.83 9.54 13.95
N GLU A 132 -17.78 10.14 14.67
CA GLU A 132 -18.02 11.59 14.66
C GLU A 132 -16.78 12.37 15.11
N ARG A 133 -16.04 11.87 16.10
CA ARG A 133 -14.75 12.46 16.49
C ARG A 133 -13.72 12.40 15.36
N ILE A 134 -13.67 11.30 14.60
CA ILE A 134 -12.78 11.18 13.44
C ILE A 134 -13.17 12.17 12.34
N LEU A 135 -14.46 12.38 12.10
CA LEU A 135 -14.94 13.42 11.18
C LEU A 135 -14.50 14.82 11.65
N GLY A 136 -14.59 15.10 12.96
CA GLY A 136 -14.07 16.34 13.56
C GLY A 136 -12.56 16.52 13.35
N MET A 137 -11.77 15.45 13.46
CA MET A 137 -10.33 15.48 13.14
C MET A 137 -10.08 15.83 11.67
N ILE A 138 -10.86 15.26 10.75
CA ILE A 138 -10.75 15.56 9.31
C ILE A 138 -11.05 17.04 9.05
N ASP A 139 -12.14 17.57 9.61
CA ASP A 139 -12.51 18.98 9.47
C ASP A 139 -11.47 19.93 10.06
N LEU A 140 -10.88 19.55 11.21
CA LEU A 140 -9.77 20.28 11.81
C LEU A 140 -8.58 20.36 10.86
N LEU A 141 -8.17 19.23 10.27
CA LEU A 141 -7.03 19.20 9.34
C LEU A 141 -7.30 20.04 8.09
N HIS A 142 -8.51 19.98 7.51
CA HIS A 142 -8.86 20.82 6.36
C HIS A 142 -8.84 22.32 6.69
N ARG A 143 -9.30 22.71 7.89
CA ARG A 143 -9.29 24.11 8.32
C ARG A 143 -7.87 24.63 8.56
N GLU A 144 -7.06 23.85 9.26
CA GLU A 144 -5.73 24.30 9.74
C GLU A 144 -4.62 24.09 8.71
N LEU A 145 -4.81 23.14 7.77
CA LEU A 145 -3.83 22.72 6.76
C LEU A 145 -4.53 22.56 5.38
N PRO A 146 -5.06 23.64 4.78
CA PRO A 146 -5.93 23.56 3.58
C PRO A 146 -5.26 23.00 2.31
N GLY A 147 -3.93 22.85 2.29
CA GLY A 147 -3.19 22.21 1.20
C GLY A 147 -2.86 20.74 1.45
N LEU A 148 -3.30 20.16 2.56
CA LEU A 148 -3.05 18.77 2.92
C LEU A 148 -4.19 17.87 2.45
N TYR A 149 -3.87 16.83 1.68
CA TYR A 149 -4.83 15.80 1.34
C TYR A 149 -5.00 14.85 2.54
N VAL A 150 -6.17 14.89 3.16
CA VAL A 150 -6.49 14.01 4.29
C VAL A 150 -6.93 12.65 3.79
N CYS A 151 -6.28 11.61 4.30
CA CYS A 151 -6.58 10.21 4.00
C CYS A 151 -7.09 9.49 5.26
N ALA A 152 -7.78 8.37 5.09
CA ALA A 152 -8.28 7.57 6.21
C ALA A 152 -8.04 6.07 6.00
N SER A 153 -7.82 5.32 7.07
CA SER A 153 -7.73 3.86 7.05
C SER A 153 -8.42 3.32 8.30
N LEU A 154 -9.73 3.13 8.21
CA LEU A 154 -10.58 2.90 9.38
C LEU A 154 -11.19 1.49 9.42
N GLY A 155 -10.82 0.60 8.48
CA GLY A 155 -11.40 -0.74 8.37
C GLY A 155 -12.59 -0.82 7.40
N VAL A 156 -13.48 -1.79 7.61
CA VAL A 156 -14.70 -2.01 6.82
C VAL A 156 -15.72 -0.90 7.09
N LEU A 157 -16.41 -0.40 6.06
CA LEU A 157 -17.39 0.68 6.19
C LEU A 157 -18.80 0.26 5.76
N GLY A 158 -19.79 0.79 6.47
CA GLY A 158 -21.18 0.84 6.01
C GLY A 158 -21.45 2.03 5.08
N ASP A 159 -22.67 2.10 4.53
CA ASP A 159 -23.06 3.16 3.58
C ASP A 159 -22.97 4.56 4.19
N ALA A 160 -23.56 4.75 5.37
CA ALA A 160 -23.58 6.05 6.03
C ALA A 160 -22.17 6.55 6.39
N PRO A 161 -21.27 5.75 7.00
CA PRO A 161 -19.88 6.14 7.20
C PRO A 161 -19.14 6.49 5.90
N ALA A 162 -19.29 5.71 4.82
CA ALA A 162 -18.65 6.02 3.54
C ALA A 162 -19.12 7.36 2.95
N ALA A 163 -20.43 7.63 3.00
CA ALA A 163 -21.01 8.89 2.53
C ALA A 163 -20.54 10.09 3.36
N GLU A 164 -20.43 9.95 4.68
CA GLU A 164 -19.92 11.02 5.54
C GLU A 164 -18.44 11.33 5.29
N LEU A 165 -17.59 10.31 5.08
CA LEU A 165 -16.18 10.58 4.70
C LEU A 165 -16.07 11.36 3.40
N ALA A 166 -16.96 11.10 2.43
CA ALA A 166 -16.99 11.84 1.18
C ALA A 166 -17.43 13.29 1.41
N ARG A 167 -18.48 13.50 2.22
CA ARG A 167 -18.98 14.83 2.58
C ARG A 167 -17.94 15.67 3.33
N HIS A 168 -17.12 15.02 4.15
CA HIS A 168 -16.03 15.64 4.91
C HIS A 168 -14.74 15.80 4.10
N GLY A 169 -14.71 15.37 2.84
CA GLY A 169 -13.60 15.65 1.92
C GLY A 169 -12.39 14.73 2.05
N VAL A 170 -12.57 13.47 2.47
CA VAL A 170 -11.47 12.49 2.46
C VAL A 170 -10.97 12.26 1.02
N ALA A 171 -9.68 12.52 0.80
CA ALA A 171 -9.07 12.38 -0.52
C ALA A 171 -8.84 10.92 -0.91
N HIS A 172 -8.27 10.13 0.01
CA HIS A 172 -8.09 8.70 -0.21
C HIS A 172 -8.47 7.88 1.02
N TYR A 173 -9.05 6.70 0.78
CA TYR A 173 -9.30 5.71 1.81
C TYR A 173 -8.49 4.44 1.56
N ASN A 174 -7.75 3.99 2.58
CA ASN A 174 -6.93 2.80 2.52
C ASN A 174 -7.65 1.57 3.08
N ILE A 175 -7.79 0.54 2.25
CA ILE A 175 -8.25 -0.78 2.67
C ILE A 175 -7.68 -1.83 1.71
N ASN A 176 -6.88 -2.76 2.24
CA ASN A 176 -6.19 -3.78 1.43
C ASN A 176 -7.00 -5.07 1.36
N ILE A 177 -6.99 -5.73 0.19
CA ILE A 177 -7.41 -7.14 0.02
C ILE A 177 -6.34 -8.12 0.52
N GLN A 178 -5.15 -7.62 0.84
CA GLN A 178 -4.03 -8.32 1.47
C GLN A 178 -3.33 -9.37 0.59
N VAL A 179 -4.05 -10.34 0.03
CA VAL A 179 -3.53 -11.41 -0.82
C VAL A 179 -4.55 -11.76 -1.91
N ASP A 180 -4.32 -12.83 -2.67
CA ASP A 180 -5.36 -13.45 -3.51
C ASP A 180 -6.64 -13.68 -2.67
N PRO A 181 -7.81 -13.15 -3.09
CA PRO A 181 -9.08 -13.35 -2.40
C PRO A 181 -9.38 -14.81 -2.01
N ARG A 182 -8.94 -15.78 -2.83
CA ARG A 182 -9.15 -17.22 -2.60
C ARG A 182 -8.33 -17.79 -1.44
N ARG A 183 -7.20 -17.15 -1.11
CA ARG A 183 -6.29 -17.57 -0.01
C ARG A 183 -6.49 -16.75 1.27
N TYR A 184 -7.40 -15.77 1.26
CA TYR A 184 -7.53 -14.79 2.34
C TYR A 184 -7.77 -15.42 3.73
N GLY A 185 -8.73 -16.34 3.84
CA GLY A 185 -9.06 -17.00 5.11
C GLY A 185 -7.88 -17.75 5.74
N GLU A 186 -7.09 -18.38 4.86
CA GLU A 186 -5.94 -19.20 5.24
C GLU A 186 -4.72 -18.36 5.62
N LEU A 187 -4.41 -17.32 4.83
CA LEU A 187 -3.16 -16.55 5.01
C LEU A 187 -3.34 -15.32 5.90
N ILE A 188 -4.54 -14.76 5.98
CA ILE A 188 -4.76 -13.45 6.62
C ILE A 188 -5.52 -13.54 7.93
N ALA A 189 -6.82 -13.86 7.88
CA ALA A 189 -7.69 -13.85 9.06
C ALA A 189 -8.91 -14.73 8.85
N THR A 190 -9.53 -15.16 9.95
CA THR A 190 -10.81 -15.89 9.92
C THR A 190 -11.97 -15.10 10.54
N THR A 191 -11.70 -13.99 11.23
CA THR A 191 -12.74 -13.14 11.86
C THR A 191 -13.47 -12.23 10.88
N HIS A 192 -12.90 -11.99 9.69
CA HIS A 192 -13.50 -11.17 8.63
C HIS A 192 -13.14 -11.70 7.24
N GLY A 193 -13.98 -11.44 6.25
CA GLY A 193 -13.78 -11.86 4.86
C GLY A 193 -13.12 -10.81 3.96
N VAL A 194 -12.62 -11.24 2.81
CA VAL A 194 -12.17 -10.32 1.74
C VAL A 194 -13.36 -9.60 1.07
N ASP A 195 -14.53 -10.25 1.03
CA ASP A 195 -15.71 -9.71 0.36
C ASP A 195 -16.22 -8.41 1.00
N GLU A 196 -16.17 -8.31 2.33
CA GLU A 196 -16.57 -7.10 3.08
C GLU A 196 -15.64 -5.92 2.77
N ARG A 197 -14.36 -6.22 2.50
CA ARG A 197 -13.36 -5.23 2.09
C ARG A 197 -13.60 -4.78 0.66
N ILE A 198 -13.86 -5.71 -0.24
CA ILE A 198 -14.23 -5.42 -1.64
C ILE A 198 -15.50 -4.58 -1.70
N GLU A 199 -16.50 -4.88 -0.87
CA GLU A 199 -17.73 -4.10 -0.79
C GLU A 199 -17.48 -2.68 -0.27
N THR A 200 -16.61 -2.53 0.73
CA THR A 200 -16.15 -1.21 1.19
C THR A 200 -15.48 -0.42 0.06
N ILE A 201 -14.62 -1.07 -0.75
CA ILE A 201 -13.96 -0.45 -1.91
C ILE A 201 -14.98 0.06 -2.92
N ARG A 202 -16.01 -0.74 -3.23
CA ARG A 202 -17.08 -0.34 -4.16
C ARG A 202 -17.86 0.86 -3.65
N ARG A 203 -18.20 0.89 -2.36
CA ARG A 203 -18.91 2.01 -1.71
C ARG A 203 -18.12 3.31 -1.75
N LEU A 204 -16.83 3.24 -1.44
CA LEU A 204 -15.92 4.39 -1.49
C LEU A 204 -15.82 4.96 -2.90
N ARG A 205 -15.63 4.11 -3.91
CA ARG A 205 -15.60 4.52 -5.32
C ARG A 205 -16.91 5.15 -5.77
N ALA A 206 -18.05 4.54 -5.42
CA ALA A 206 -19.37 5.09 -5.71
C ALA A 206 -19.60 6.47 -5.04
N SER A 207 -18.92 6.73 -3.93
CA SER A 207 -18.95 8.01 -3.20
C SER A 207 -17.91 9.02 -3.69
N GLY A 208 -17.14 8.70 -4.75
CA GLY A 208 -16.12 9.58 -5.33
C GLY A 208 -14.80 9.65 -4.55
N ILE A 209 -14.59 8.79 -3.54
CA ILE A 209 -13.35 8.75 -2.76
C ILE A 209 -12.32 7.88 -3.51
N GLY A 210 -11.09 8.38 -3.64
CA GLY A 210 -9.98 7.61 -4.19
C GLY A 210 -9.63 6.42 -3.29
N VAL A 211 -9.42 5.23 -3.86
CA VAL A 211 -9.13 4.03 -3.05
C VAL A 211 -7.65 3.68 -3.13
N CYS A 212 -7.03 3.55 -1.97
CA CYS A 212 -5.69 2.99 -1.78
C CYS A 212 -5.84 1.53 -1.35
N CYS A 213 -5.69 0.59 -2.27
CA CYS A 213 -5.88 -0.83 -1.99
C CYS A 213 -4.80 -1.67 -2.68
N GLY A 214 -4.16 -2.52 -1.88
CA GLY A 214 -3.17 -3.46 -2.36
C GLY A 214 -3.06 -4.65 -1.41
N GLY A 215 -1.83 -5.05 -1.08
CA GLY A 215 -1.62 -6.24 -0.26
C GLY A 215 -0.27 -6.36 0.41
N ILE A 216 -0.01 -7.55 0.94
CA ILE A 216 1.20 -7.97 1.64
C ILE A 216 1.78 -9.21 0.97
N ILE A 217 3.08 -9.20 0.71
CA ILE A 217 3.82 -10.33 0.16
C ILE A 217 4.76 -10.92 1.21
N GLY A 218 4.95 -12.23 1.17
CA GLY A 218 5.77 -12.99 2.11
C GLY A 218 4.99 -13.60 3.27
N VAL A 219 3.65 -13.65 3.21
CA VAL A 219 2.79 -14.25 4.25
C VAL A 219 2.56 -15.75 4.05
N GLY A 220 3.19 -16.35 3.04
CA GLY A 220 3.06 -17.77 2.69
C GLY A 220 2.41 -17.99 1.32
N GLU A 221 2.10 -16.91 0.59
CA GLU A 221 1.61 -16.96 -0.77
C GLU A 221 2.73 -17.28 -1.78
N THR A 222 2.35 -17.95 -2.85
CA THR A 222 3.21 -18.23 -4.01
C THR A 222 3.32 -17.02 -4.93
N MET A 223 4.32 -16.99 -5.82
CA MET A 223 4.44 -15.94 -6.84
C MET A 223 3.18 -15.82 -7.72
N GLN A 224 2.57 -16.95 -8.07
CA GLN A 224 1.34 -16.98 -8.89
C GLN A 224 0.15 -16.38 -8.14
N GLU A 225 0.10 -16.51 -6.81
CA GLU A 225 -0.93 -15.87 -5.98
C GLU A 225 -0.71 -14.37 -5.83
N ARG A 226 0.56 -13.90 -5.87
CA ARG A 226 0.85 -12.47 -6.01
C ARG A 226 0.33 -11.93 -7.34
N VAL A 227 0.53 -12.66 -8.44
CA VAL A 227 -0.05 -12.29 -9.75
C VAL A 227 -1.57 -12.26 -9.66
N ALA A 228 -2.21 -13.26 -9.05
CA ALA A 228 -3.66 -13.28 -8.86
C ALA A 228 -4.17 -12.07 -8.05
N MET A 229 -3.47 -11.69 -6.97
CA MET A 229 -3.76 -10.47 -6.22
C MET A 229 -3.63 -9.22 -7.09
N ILE A 230 -2.54 -9.08 -7.86
CA ILE A 230 -2.30 -7.95 -8.77
C ILE A 230 -3.46 -7.78 -9.76
N PHE A 231 -3.99 -8.89 -10.30
CA PHE A 231 -5.10 -8.87 -11.25
C PHE A 231 -6.44 -8.60 -10.55
N ALA A 232 -6.66 -9.11 -9.34
CA ALA A 232 -7.83 -8.76 -8.54
C ALA A 232 -7.90 -7.24 -8.26
N LEU A 233 -6.76 -6.59 -8.02
CA LEU A 233 -6.69 -5.14 -7.85
C LEU A 233 -7.07 -4.37 -9.13
N ARG A 234 -6.84 -4.95 -10.31
CA ARG A 234 -7.20 -4.35 -11.59
C ARG A 234 -8.71 -4.30 -11.77
N ASP A 235 -9.39 -5.38 -11.42
CA ASP A 235 -10.84 -5.47 -11.50
C ASP A 235 -11.54 -4.53 -10.50
N LEU A 236 -10.86 -4.16 -9.42
CA LEU A 236 -11.36 -3.20 -8.43
C LEU A 236 -11.19 -1.73 -8.86
N ASP A 237 -10.38 -1.46 -9.89
CA ASP A 237 -10.04 -0.12 -10.41
C ASP A 237 -9.72 0.89 -9.31
N VAL A 238 -8.66 0.59 -8.57
CA VAL A 238 -8.17 1.38 -7.44
C VAL A 238 -7.31 2.56 -7.94
N SER A 239 -7.14 3.58 -7.09
CA SER A 239 -6.36 4.79 -7.41
C SER A 239 -4.87 4.59 -7.10
N VAL A 240 -4.58 3.93 -5.97
CA VAL A 240 -3.22 3.69 -5.46
C VAL A 240 -3.09 2.24 -5.02
N ILE A 241 -1.99 1.59 -5.40
CA ILE A 241 -1.69 0.18 -5.10
C ILE A 241 -0.51 0.11 -4.11
N PRO A 242 -0.76 0.04 -2.79
CA PRO A 242 0.27 -0.26 -1.81
C PRO A 242 0.67 -1.74 -1.83
N ILE A 243 1.95 -2.02 -2.05
CA ILE A 243 2.53 -3.35 -1.81
C ILE A 243 3.39 -3.27 -0.54
N ASN A 244 3.05 -4.11 0.42
CA ASN A 244 3.79 -4.30 1.67
C ASN A 244 4.62 -5.58 1.54
N VAL A 245 5.84 -5.56 2.03
CA VAL A 245 6.62 -6.78 2.26
C VAL A 245 6.47 -7.13 3.73
N LEU A 246 6.19 -8.41 4.03
CA LEU A 246 6.02 -8.88 5.40
C LEU A 246 7.24 -8.51 6.23
N VAL A 247 6.98 -7.80 7.33
CA VAL A 247 7.92 -7.60 8.42
C VAL A 247 7.50 -8.57 9.52
N PRO A 248 8.28 -9.64 9.80
CA PRO A 248 8.02 -10.51 10.93
C PRO A 248 8.07 -9.71 12.23
N ILE A 249 7.04 -9.84 13.06
CA ILE A 249 6.94 -9.15 14.35
C ILE A 249 6.78 -10.20 15.44
N ASP A 250 7.62 -10.12 16.47
CA ASP A 250 7.57 -10.99 17.65
C ASP A 250 6.18 -10.99 18.28
N GLY A 251 5.68 -12.18 18.64
CA GLY A 251 4.35 -12.38 19.19
C GLY A 251 3.23 -12.47 18.16
N THR A 252 3.54 -12.39 16.85
CA THR A 252 2.58 -12.69 15.78
C THR A 252 2.75 -14.13 15.26
N PRO A 253 1.69 -14.76 14.72
CA PRO A 253 1.81 -16.06 14.04
C PRO A 253 2.88 -16.14 12.95
N LEU A 254 3.29 -14.99 12.38
CA LEU A 254 4.29 -14.89 11.33
C LEU A 254 5.65 -14.38 11.82
N GLU A 255 5.92 -14.37 13.12
CA GLU A 255 7.18 -13.87 13.71
C GLU A 255 8.44 -14.58 13.16
N LYS A 256 8.31 -15.84 12.72
CA LYS A 256 9.41 -16.66 12.17
C LYS A 256 9.36 -16.82 10.65
N ALA A 257 8.54 -16.03 9.97
CA ALA A 257 8.45 -16.09 8.51
C ALA A 257 9.80 -15.76 7.87
N THR A 258 10.20 -16.56 6.88
CA THR A 258 11.44 -16.31 6.13
C THR A 258 11.22 -15.13 5.17
N PRO A 259 12.07 -14.09 5.20
CA PRO A 259 11.95 -12.98 4.26
C PRO A 259 12.08 -13.45 2.81
N LEU A 260 11.30 -12.84 1.92
CA LEU A 260 11.39 -13.11 0.48
C LEU A 260 12.75 -12.64 -0.09
N PRO A 261 13.28 -13.35 -1.10
CA PRO A 261 14.42 -12.85 -1.87
C PRO A 261 14.13 -11.50 -2.51
N VAL A 262 15.14 -10.62 -2.55
CA VAL A 262 15.03 -9.29 -3.19
C VAL A 262 14.60 -9.40 -4.66
N THR A 263 15.05 -10.43 -5.37
CA THR A 263 14.71 -10.72 -6.77
C THR A 263 13.21 -10.98 -6.94
N GLU A 264 12.60 -11.75 -6.03
CA GLU A 264 11.15 -12.00 -6.05
C GLU A 264 10.33 -10.75 -5.75
N ILE A 265 10.78 -9.92 -4.80
CA ILE A 265 10.11 -8.66 -4.47
C ILE A 265 10.17 -7.72 -5.68
N ALA A 266 11.36 -7.53 -6.26
CA ALA A 266 11.54 -6.69 -7.45
C ALA A 266 10.70 -7.18 -8.64
N LYS A 267 10.66 -8.49 -8.88
CA LYS A 267 9.81 -9.12 -9.91
C LYS A 267 8.33 -8.84 -9.67
N THR A 268 7.87 -8.91 -8.42
CA THR A 268 6.47 -8.62 -8.05
C THR A 268 6.10 -7.15 -8.36
N PHE A 269 6.96 -6.21 -8.00
CA PHE A 269 6.75 -4.79 -8.30
C PHE A 269 6.75 -4.51 -9.81
N ALA A 270 7.68 -5.12 -10.54
CA ALA A 270 7.76 -4.96 -11.99
C ALA A 270 6.51 -5.50 -12.69
N ILE A 271 6.04 -6.70 -12.33
CA ILE A 271 4.79 -7.26 -12.86
C ILE A 271 3.60 -6.36 -12.49
N CYS A 272 3.56 -5.83 -11.26
CA CYS A 272 2.50 -4.91 -10.85
C CYS A 272 2.45 -3.65 -11.71
N ARG A 273 3.61 -3.03 -12.01
CA ARG A 273 3.68 -1.88 -12.92
C ARG A 273 3.22 -2.22 -14.32
N LEU A 274 3.61 -3.36 -14.87
CA LEU A 274 3.18 -3.77 -16.20
C LEU A 274 1.67 -4.07 -16.27
N ALA A 275 1.11 -4.63 -15.20
CA ALA A 275 -0.33 -4.87 -15.10
C ALA A 275 -1.14 -3.60 -14.78
N HIS A 276 -0.50 -2.54 -14.30
CA HIS A 276 -1.11 -1.26 -13.92
C HIS A 276 -0.27 -0.06 -14.39
N PRO A 277 -0.14 0.17 -15.71
CA PRO A 277 0.82 1.15 -16.25
C PRO A 277 0.63 2.56 -15.70
N GLU A 278 -0.63 2.97 -15.53
CA GLU A 278 -1.00 4.34 -15.14
C GLU A 278 -1.14 4.56 -13.63
N LYS A 279 -1.28 3.48 -12.82
CA LYS A 279 -1.62 3.62 -11.40
C LYS A 279 -0.41 4.01 -10.56
N ILE A 280 -0.64 4.63 -9.40
CA ILE A 280 0.42 4.85 -8.41
C ILE A 280 0.66 3.54 -7.68
N ILE A 281 1.91 3.06 -7.66
CA ILE A 281 2.37 1.87 -6.94
C ILE A 281 3.25 2.31 -5.78
N LYS A 282 2.76 2.07 -4.57
CA LYS A 282 3.38 2.53 -3.33
C LYS A 282 4.12 1.40 -2.62
N PHE A 283 5.40 1.58 -2.34
CA PHE A 283 6.11 0.71 -1.42
C PHE A 283 5.86 1.15 0.03
N ALA A 284 5.08 0.36 0.77
CA ALA A 284 4.71 0.65 2.15
C ALA A 284 5.63 -0.09 3.13
N ALA A 285 5.15 -1.10 3.88
CA ALA A 285 5.98 -1.79 4.88
C ALA A 285 7.12 -2.63 4.28
N GLY A 286 8.25 -2.74 5.01
CA GLY A 286 9.39 -3.60 4.66
C GLY A 286 10.58 -2.89 4.01
N ARG A 287 10.52 -1.55 3.87
CA ARG A 287 11.58 -0.74 3.24
C ARG A 287 12.90 -0.82 3.97
N GLU A 288 12.88 -0.65 5.29
CA GLU A 288 14.07 -0.47 6.12
C GLU A 288 14.61 -1.79 6.65
N THR A 289 13.74 -2.80 6.78
CA THR A 289 14.08 -4.07 7.42
C THR A 289 14.38 -5.17 6.41
N VAL A 290 13.54 -5.30 5.37
CA VAL A 290 13.68 -6.37 4.37
C VAL A 290 14.50 -5.87 3.17
N MET A 291 14.10 -4.76 2.57
CA MET A 291 14.76 -4.26 1.36
C MET A 291 16.05 -3.49 1.65
N LYS A 292 16.16 -2.77 2.77
CA LYS A 292 17.36 -2.02 3.18
C LYS A 292 17.90 -1.15 2.03
N ASP A 293 19.11 -1.44 1.56
CA ASP A 293 19.81 -0.75 0.48
C ASP A 293 19.14 -0.96 -0.88
N PHE A 294 18.39 -2.04 -1.06
CA PHE A 294 17.68 -2.38 -2.29
C PHE A 294 16.33 -1.66 -2.44
N GLN A 295 15.92 -0.76 -1.54
CA GLN A 295 14.66 -0.04 -1.76
C GLN A 295 14.70 0.85 -3.02
N GLY A 296 15.88 1.37 -3.39
CA GLY A 296 16.07 2.10 -4.64
C GLY A 296 15.76 1.22 -5.86
N LEU A 297 16.08 -0.08 -5.77
CA LEU A 297 15.72 -1.06 -6.80
C LEU A 297 14.20 -1.12 -7.01
N LEU A 298 13.38 -1.07 -5.95
CA LEU A 298 11.92 -1.14 -6.12
C LEU A 298 11.32 0.12 -6.74
N MET A 299 11.91 1.28 -6.44
CA MET A 299 11.55 2.53 -7.12
C MET A 299 11.91 2.48 -8.62
N LEU A 300 12.96 1.74 -8.98
CA LEU A 300 13.29 1.45 -10.37
C LEU A 300 12.49 0.28 -10.95
N ALA A 301 11.97 -0.63 -10.11
CA ALA A 301 11.11 -1.75 -10.51
C ALA A 301 9.65 -1.33 -10.75
N GLY A 302 9.35 -0.03 -10.81
CA GLY A 302 8.02 0.48 -11.13
C GLY A 302 7.24 1.07 -9.96
N ALA A 303 7.75 1.05 -8.72
CA ALA A 303 7.19 1.85 -7.64
C ALA A 303 7.45 3.35 -7.88
N ASP A 304 6.48 4.17 -7.50
CA ASP A 304 6.48 5.62 -7.71
C ASP A 304 5.82 6.36 -6.53
N GLY A 305 5.66 5.66 -5.41
CA GLY A 305 5.31 6.23 -4.12
C GLY A 305 5.84 5.41 -2.96
N PHE A 306 5.85 6.00 -1.78
CA PHE A 306 6.19 5.29 -0.54
C PHE A 306 5.52 5.91 0.69
N LEU A 307 5.42 5.11 1.75
CA LEU A 307 5.07 5.61 3.08
C LEU A 307 6.34 6.15 3.77
N THR A 308 6.27 7.34 4.37
CA THR A 308 7.41 7.99 5.04
C THR A 308 7.04 8.50 6.43
N GLY A 309 8.02 8.61 7.33
CA GLY A 309 7.82 9.06 8.71
C GLY A 309 7.39 7.96 9.69
N GLY A 310 7.46 6.68 9.28
CA GLY A 310 7.16 5.53 10.13
C GLY A 310 5.92 4.73 9.74
N TYR A 311 5.69 3.64 10.47
CA TYR A 311 4.51 2.78 10.35
C TYR A 311 3.68 2.84 11.64
N LEU A 312 2.62 2.05 11.70
CA LEU A 312 1.70 2.04 12.84
C LEU A 312 2.34 1.58 14.16
N THR A 313 3.17 0.54 14.09
CA THR A 313 3.78 -0.11 15.28
C THR A 313 5.29 -0.29 15.15
N THR A 314 5.87 0.01 14.00
CA THR A 314 7.29 -0.13 13.74
C THR A 314 7.87 1.19 13.25
N ARG A 315 9.15 1.42 13.58
CA ARG A 315 9.87 2.58 13.06
C ARG A 315 10.10 2.41 11.57
N GLY A 316 9.94 3.49 10.84
CA GLY A 316 10.33 3.59 9.44
C GLY A 316 11.44 4.62 9.27
N ARG A 317 11.80 4.89 8.02
CA ARG A 317 12.77 5.91 7.67
C ARG A 317 12.21 7.30 7.93
N ASP A 318 13.10 8.21 8.32
CA ASP A 318 12.77 9.62 8.53
C ASP A 318 12.43 10.32 7.21
N ILE A 319 11.59 11.36 7.30
CA ILE A 319 11.10 12.10 6.13
C ILE A 319 12.24 12.82 5.40
N ALA A 320 13.27 13.28 6.12
CA ALA A 320 14.39 14.00 5.50
C ALA A 320 15.24 13.07 4.60
N ALA A 321 15.55 11.87 5.08
CA ALA A 321 16.24 10.84 4.30
C ALA A 321 15.41 10.39 3.09
N ASP A 322 14.09 10.25 3.25
CA ASP A 322 13.20 9.92 2.14
C ASP A 322 13.10 11.03 1.09
N ARG A 323 13.13 12.30 1.50
CA ARG A 323 13.23 13.43 0.58
C ARG A 323 14.57 13.47 -0.14
N GLN A 324 15.65 13.05 0.50
CA GLN A 324 16.94 12.90 -0.19
C GLN A 324 16.87 11.77 -1.22
N LEU A 325 16.33 10.60 -0.86
CA LEU A 325 16.12 9.49 -1.78
C LEU A 325 15.26 9.91 -2.98
N ALA A 326 14.14 10.59 -2.74
CA ALA A 326 13.27 11.09 -3.81
C ALA A 326 13.99 12.03 -4.79
N ARG A 327 14.81 12.95 -4.27
CA ARG A 327 15.64 13.84 -5.10
C ARG A 327 16.64 13.06 -5.95
N GLN A 328 17.29 12.04 -5.38
CA GLN A 328 18.23 11.20 -6.13
C GLN A 328 17.52 10.38 -7.22
N LEU A 329 16.33 9.84 -6.91
CA LEU A 329 15.53 9.06 -7.87
C LEU A 329 15.03 9.93 -9.04
N SER A 330 14.74 11.21 -8.80
CA SER A 330 14.32 12.13 -9.86
C SER A 330 15.38 12.33 -10.96
N MET A 331 16.64 11.98 -10.71
CA MET A 331 17.71 12.03 -11.73
C MET A 331 17.62 10.88 -12.75
N PHE A 332 16.81 9.85 -12.48
CA PHE A 332 16.60 8.69 -13.36
C PHE A 332 15.31 8.78 -14.19
N SER A 333 14.50 9.83 -14.00
CA SER A 333 13.16 9.98 -14.58
C SER A 333 13.12 11.09 -15.62
#